data_AF-E5F4S1-F1
#
_entry.id   AF-E5F4S1-F1
#
_cell.length_a   1.000
_cell.length_b   1.000
_cell.length_c   1.000
_cell.angle_alpha   90.00
_cell.angle_beta   90.00
_cell.angle_gamma   90.00
#
_symmetry.space_group_name_H-M   'P 1'
#
loop_
_entity.id
_entity.type
_entity.pdbx_description
1 polymer ?
#
loop_
_entity_poly.entity_id
_entity_poly.type
_entity_poly.pdbx_seq_one_letter_code
_entity_poly.pdbx_strand_id
1 'polypeptide(L)'
;KKMSHRRAFLMIIFVWMWSTLWSIGPIFGWGAYVLEGVLCNCSFDYITRDYATRSNIVCMYIFAFCFPILIIFFCYFNIVMSVSNHEKEMAAMAKRLNAKELRKAQAGANAEMRLAKISIVIVSQFLLSWSPYAVVALLAQFGPLEWVTPYAAQLPVMFAKASAIHN
;
A
#
# COMPACT_ATOMS: atom_id res chain seq x y z
N LYS A 1 -16.35 -9.47 13.29
CA LYS A 1 -15.77 -10.79 13.61
C LYS A 1 -14.25 -10.64 13.75
N LYS A 2 -13.65 -11.11 14.84
CA LYS A 2 -12.19 -11.04 15.05
C LYS A 2 -11.42 -11.89 14.01
N MET A 3 -10.18 -11.52 13.74
CA MET A 3 -9.29 -12.29 12.85
C MET A 3 -9.00 -13.67 13.47
N SER A 4 -9.07 -14.73 12.68
CA SER A 4 -8.67 -16.08 13.10
C SER A 4 -7.37 -16.49 12.40
N HIS A 5 -6.59 -17.37 13.03
CA HIS A 5 -5.31 -17.85 12.45
C HIS A 5 -5.50 -18.44 11.05
N ARG A 6 -6.56 -19.23 10.83
CA ARG A 6 -6.86 -19.80 9.51
C ARG A 6 -7.08 -18.72 8.45
N ARG A 7 -7.83 -17.65 8.79
CA ARG A 7 -8.06 -16.54 7.85
C ARG A 7 -6.78 -15.76 7.59
N ALA A 8 -6.04 -15.42 8.65
CA ALA A 8 -4.77 -14.72 8.53
C ALA A 8 -3.76 -15.50 7.68
N PHE A 9 -3.65 -16.81 7.88
CA PHE A 9 -2.77 -17.68 7.11
C PHE A 9 -3.12 -17.68 5.61
N LEU A 10 -4.40 -17.83 5.27
CA LEU A 10 -4.86 -17.77 3.88
C LEU A 10 -4.60 -16.38 3.25
N MET A 11 -4.81 -15.30 4.01
CA MET A 11 -4.53 -13.94 3.54
C MET A 11 -3.03 -13.72 3.29
N ILE A 12 -2.16 -14.24 4.15
CA ILE A 12 -0.70 -14.14 3.97
C ILE A 12 -0.25 -14.92 2.74
N ILE A 13 -0.74 -16.15 2.53
CA ILE A 13 -0.45 -16.91 1.30
C ILE A 13 -0.88 -16.13 0.07
N PHE A 14 -2.09 -15.55 0.08
CA PHE A 14 -2.56 -14.72 -1.01
C PHE A 14 -1.62 -13.53 -1.28
N VAL A 15 -1.16 -12.82 -0.24
CA VAL A 15 -0.21 -11.70 -0.37
C VAL A 15 1.10 -12.16 -1.00
N TRP A 16 1.68 -13.28 -0.55
CA TRP A 16 2.92 -13.82 -1.12
C TRP A 16 2.77 -14.15 -2.61
N MET A 17 1.69 -14.86 -2.96
CA MET A 17 1.41 -15.22 -4.34
C MET A 17 1.16 -13.99 -5.22
N TRP A 18 0.40 -13.02 -4.72
CA TRP A 18 0.08 -11.78 -5.43
C TRP A 18 1.33 -10.93 -5.69
N SER A 19 2.14 -10.69 -4.65
CA SER A 19 3.37 -9.92 -4.77
C SER A 19 4.35 -10.58 -5.74
N THR A 20 4.51 -11.90 -5.65
CA THR A 20 5.40 -12.65 -6.55
C THR A 20 4.92 -12.60 -7.99
N LEU A 21 3.62 -12.81 -8.23
CA LEU A 21 3.03 -12.80 -9.56
C LEU A 21 3.31 -11.49 -10.31
N TRP A 22 3.16 -10.36 -9.63
CA TRP A 22 3.33 -9.04 -10.26
C TRP A 22 4.78 -8.54 -10.28
N SER A 23 5.70 -9.17 -9.53
CA SER A 23 7.13 -8.86 -9.58
C SER A 23 7.94 -9.78 -10.49
N ILE A 24 7.44 -10.98 -10.83
CA ILE A 24 8.23 -12.00 -11.53
C ILE A 24 8.28 -11.81 -13.05
N GLY A 25 7.35 -11.05 -13.64
CA GLY A 25 7.27 -10.81 -15.09
C GLY A 25 8.62 -10.49 -15.75
N PRO A 26 9.39 -9.50 -15.22
CA PRO A 26 10.70 -9.13 -15.76
C PRO A 26 11.74 -10.26 -15.78
N ILE A 27 11.63 -11.26 -14.89
CA ILE A 27 12.54 -12.42 -14.87
C ILE A 27 12.31 -13.32 -16.10
N PHE A 28 11.09 -13.32 -16.64
CA PHE A 28 10.71 -14.11 -17.81
C PHE A 28 10.65 -13.28 -19.10
N GLY A 29 11.22 -12.08 -19.11
CA GLY A 29 11.24 -11.19 -20.28
C GLY A 29 9.96 -10.40 -20.52
N TRP A 30 8.98 -10.46 -19.61
CA TRP A 30 7.84 -9.54 -19.62
C TRP A 30 8.22 -8.28 -18.84
N GLY A 31 8.94 -7.39 -19.50
CA GLY A 31 9.71 -6.30 -18.87
C GLY A 31 11.13 -6.74 -18.52
N ALA A 32 11.89 -5.89 -17.84
CA ALA A 32 13.27 -6.17 -17.45
C ALA A 32 13.61 -5.53 -16.09
N TYR A 33 14.55 -6.13 -15.35
CA TYR A 33 15.21 -5.46 -14.22
C TYR A 33 16.57 -4.95 -14.69
N VAL A 34 16.80 -3.64 -14.59
CA VAL A 34 17.98 -2.94 -15.12
C VAL A 34 18.51 -1.94 -14.09
N LEU A 35 19.71 -1.40 -14.35
CA LEU A 35 20.28 -0.32 -13.56
C LEU A 35 19.51 1.00 -13.80
N GLU A 36 19.35 1.80 -12.75
CA GLU A 36 18.67 3.10 -12.82
C GLU A 36 19.51 4.24 -12.20
N GLY A 37 19.12 5.49 -12.48
CA GLY A 37 19.69 6.68 -11.84
C GLY A 37 21.19 6.81 -12.08
N VAL A 38 21.96 6.80 -10.99
CA VAL A 38 23.44 6.88 -11.03
C VAL A 38 24.13 5.52 -11.29
N LEU A 39 23.36 4.51 -11.72
CA LEU A 39 23.84 3.17 -12.08
C LEU A 39 24.43 2.35 -10.93
N CYS A 40 24.04 2.66 -9.69
CA CYS A 40 24.48 1.93 -8.49
C CYS A 40 23.38 1.07 -7.84
N ASN A 41 22.20 1.00 -8.45
CA ASN A 41 21.08 0.19 -7.96
C ASN A 41 20.16 -0.23 -9.12
N CYS A 42 19.40 -1.30 -8.93
CA CYS A 42 18.49 -1.84 -9.93
C CYS A 42 17.03 -1.52 -9.64
N SER A 43 16.22 -1.45 -10.69
CA SER A 43 14.75 -1.43 -10.66
C SER A 43 14.16 -1.99 -11.95
N PHE A 44 12.84 -2.01 -12.07
CA PHE A 44 12.18 -2.38 -13.31
C PHE A 44 12.47 -1.32 -14.39
N ASP A 45 12.60 -1.76 -15.64
CA ASP A 45 12.80 -0.87 -16.77
C ASP A 45 11.52 -0.08 -17.04
N TYR A 46 11.53 1.21 -16.73
CA TYR A 46 10.46 2.17 -17.00
C TYR A 46 10.80 3.14 -18.14
N ILE A 47 11.90 2.89 -18.87
CA ILE A 47 12.38 3.73 -19.97
C ILE A 47 11.99 3.10 -21.31
N THR A 48 12.13 1.78 -21.45
CA THR A 48 11.82 1.10 -22.71
C THR A 48 10.32 1.07 -22.99
N ARG A 49 9.95 1.56 -24.18
CA ARG A 49 8.54 1.79 -24.59
C ARG A 49 7.97 0.70 -25.50
N ASP A 50 8.58 -0.47 -25.54
CA ASP A 50 8.03 -1.62 -26.25
C ASP A 50 6.77 -2.17 -25.54
N TYR A 51 6.02 -3.03 -26.23
CA TYR A 51 4.76 -3.54 -25.74
C TYR A 51 4.92 -4.41 -24.47
N ALA A 52 5.97 -5.25 -24.39
CA ALA A 52 6.17 -6.14 -23.26
C ALA A 52 6.50 -5.33 -22.00
N THR A 53 7.45 -4.41 -22.07
CA THR A 53 7.83 -3.55 -20.94
C THR A 53 6.66 -2.67 -20.50
N ARG A 54 5.98 -2.00 -21.44
CA ARG A 54 4.84 -1.14 -21.12
C ARG A 54 3.68 -1.89 -20.49
N SER A 55 3.31 -3.04 -21.02
CA SER A 55 2.21 -3.84 -20.46
C SER A 55 2.56 -4.35 -19.06
N ASN A 56 3.81 -4.75 -18.80
CA ASN A 56 4.26 -5.12 -17.47
C ASN A 56 4.15 -3.96 -16.47
N ILE A 57 4.63 -2.76 -16.84
CA ILE A 57 4.50 -1.54 -16.02
C ILE A 57 3.03 -1.27 -15.70
N VAL A 58 2.16 -1.24 -16.71
CA VAL A 58 0.72 -0.97 -16.50
C VAL A 58 0.12 -1.99 -15.52
N CYS A 59 0.45 -3.28 -15.67
CA CYS A 59 0.02 -4.32 -14.75
C CYS A 59 0.54 -4.10 -13.32
N MET A 60 1.82 -3.77 -13.14
CA MET A 60 2.38 -3.45 -11.82
C MET A 60 1.63 -2.28 -11.16
N TYR A 61 1.39 -1.19 -11.89
CA TYR A 61 0.68 -0.04 -11.33
C TYR A 61 -0.77 -0.36 -10.95
N ILE A 62 -1.50 -1.07 -11.81
CA ILE A 62 -2.90 -1.38 -11.55
C ILE A 62 -3.02 -2.39 -10.40
N PHE A 63 -2.29 -3.50 -10.47
CA PHE A 63 -2.51 -4.64 -9.59
C PHE A 63 -1.63 -4.63 -8.33
N ALA A 64 -0.40 -4.13 -8.40
CA ALA A 64 0.50 -4.08 -7.24
C ALA A 64 0.42 -2.75 -6.47
N PHE A 65 -0.08 -1.67 -7.09
CA PHE A 65 -0.19 -0.36 -6.44
C PHE A 65 -1.65 0.09 -6.24
N CYS A 66 -2.40 0.34 -7.31
CA CYS A 66 -3.76 0.90 -7.23
C CYS A 66 -4.77 -0.04 -6.55
N PHE A 67 -4.74 -1.34 -6.87
CA PHE A 67 -5.70 -2.30 -6.34
C PHE A 67 -5.62 -2.45 -4.80
N PRO A 68 -4.44 -2.64 -4.18
CA PRO A 68 -4.29 -2.59 -2.73
C PRO A 68 -4.77 -1.27 -2.11
N ILE A 69 -4.46 -0.13 -2.74
CA ILE A 69 -4.90 1.20 -2.27
C ILE A 69 -6.43 1.28 -2.25
N LEU A 70 -7.10 0.76 -3.27
CA LEU A 70 -8.56 0.77 -3.38
C LEU A 70 -9.19 -0.08 -2.28
N ILE A 71 -8.63 -1.25 -1.98
CA ILE A 71 -9.05 -2.09 -0.84
C ILE A 71 -8.89 -1.34 0.48
N ILE A 72 -7.74 -0.68 0.68
CA ILE A 72 -7.46 0.08 1.90
C ILE A 72 -8.44 1.25 2.05
N PHE A 73 -8.65 2.02 0.99
CA PHE A 73 -9.59 3.12 0.95
C PHE A 73 -11.01 2.65 1.28
N PHE A 74 -11.47 1.57 0.64
CA PHE A 74 -12.78 1.00 0.91
C PHE A 74 -12.93 0.56 2.37
N CYS A 75 -11.94 -0.14 2.93
CA CYS A 75 -11.95 -0.55 4.33
C CYS A 75 -12.07 0.65 5.29
N TYR A 76 -11.24 1.67 5.12
CA TYR A 76 -11.24 2.85 6.00
C TYR A 76 -12.46 3.74 5.82
N PHE A 77 -12.94 3.90 4.59
CA PHE A 77 -14.19 4.60 4.33
C PHE A 77 -15.35 3.98 5.11
N ASN A 78 -15.47 2.64 5.08
CA ASN A 78 -16.48 1.93 5.86
C ASN A 78 -16.29 2.09 7.38
N ILE A 79 -15.04 2.07 7.87
CA ILE A 79 -14.75 2.32 9.29
C ILE A 79 -15.26 3.70 9.69
N VAL A 80 -14.92 4.75 8.95
CA VAL A 80 -15.35 6.13 9.23
C VAL A 80 -16.88 6.25 9.23
N MET A 81 -17.54 5.69 8.22
CA MET A 81 -19.01 5.71 8.13
C MET A 81 -19.69 4.97 9.29
N SER A 82 -19.04 3.94 9.83
CA SER A 82 -19.58 3.15 10.96
C SER A 82 -19.44 3.83 12.33
N VAL A 83 -18.64 4.90 12.47
CA VAL A 83 -18.37 5.56 13.76
C VAL A 83 -19.67 6.06 14.42
N SER A 84 -20.55 6.70 13.65
CA SER A 84 -21.82 7.24 14.17
C SER A 84 -22.75 6.15 14.72
N ASN A 85 -22.77 4.97 14.09
CA ASN A 85 -23.54 3.83 14.56
C ASN A 85 -22.91 3.22 15.81
N HIS A 86 -21.57 3.15 15.86
CA HIS A 86 -20.84 2.68 17.03
C HIS A 86 -21.10 3.55 18.27
N GLU A 87 -21.15 4.88 18.11
CA GLU A 87 -21.49 5.79 19.21
C GLU A 87 -22.91 5.56 19.75
N LYS A 88 -23.90 5.38 18.86
CA LYS A 88 -25.28 5.08 19.25
C LYS A 88 -25.39 3.73 19.98
N GLU A 89 -24.69 2.71 19.49
CA GLU A 89 -24.64 1.39 20.13
C GLU A 89 -23.99 1.45 21.52
N MET A 90 -22.90 2.21 21.66
CA MET A 90 -22.25 2.43 22.96
C MET A 90 -23.17 3.16 23.95
N ALA A 91 -23.91 4.17 23.49
CA ALA A 91 -24.90 4.86 24.33
C ALA A 91 -26.05 3.93 24.76
N ALA A 92 -26.49 3.03 23.89
CA ALA A 92 -27.50 2.02 24.22
C ALA A 92 -26.96 0.97 25.22
N MET A 93 -25.73 0.52 25.05
CA MET A 93 -25.05 -0.40 25.98
C MET A 93 -24.82 0.22 27.36
N ALA A 94 -24.56 1.52 27.43
CA ALA A 94 -24.41 2.24 28.70
C ALA A 94 -25.65 2.17 29.60
N LYS A 95 -26.84 1.96 29.01
CA LYS A 95 -28.10 1.77 29.77
C LYS A 95 -28.29 0.35 30.31
N ARG A 96 -27.51 -0.63 29.82
CA ARG A 96 -27.69 -2.07 30.10
C ARG A 96 -26.53 -2.71 30.85
N LEU A 97 -25.34 -2.12 30.78
CA LEU A 97 -24.11 -2.65 31.38
C LEU A 97 -23.75 -1.91 32.67
N ASN A 98 -23.11 -2.62 33.59
CA ASN A 98 -22.53 -2.00 34.78
C ASN A 98 -21.27 -1.19 34.42
N ALA A 99 -20.92 -0.20 35.25
CA ALA A 99 -19.83 0.75 34.96
C ALA A 99 -18.49 0.08 34.61
N LYS A 100 -18.15 -1.03 35.26
CA LYS A 100 -16.91 -1.79 35.00
C LYS A 100 -16.91 -2.45 33.61
N GLU A 101 -18.05 -3.01 33.20
CA GLU A 101 -18.21 -3.67 31.90
C GLU A 101 -18.23 -2.64 30.76
N LEU A 102 -18.92 -1.51 30.97
CA LEU A 102 -18.93 -0.39 30.03
C LEU A 102 -17.53 0.17 29.80
N ARG A 103 -16.75 0.39 30.88
CA ARG A 103 -15.35 0.83 30.78
C ARG A 103 -14.50 -0.17 29.99
N LYS A 104 -14.68 -1.48 30.20
CA LYS A 104 -13.95 -2.51 29.47
C LYS A 104 -14.31 -2.51 27.97
N ALA A 105 -15.59 -2.36 27.64
CA ALA A 105 -16.05 -2.27 26.25
C ALA A 105 -15.46 -1.04 25.54
N GLN A 106 -15.52 0.14 26.18
CA GLN A 106 -14.94 1.37 25.66
C GLN A 106 -13.41 1.26 25.48
N ALA A 107 -12.71 0.68 26.45
CA ALA A 107 -11.26 0.48 26.35
C ALA A 107 -10.87 -0.43 25.17
N GLY A 108 -11.66 -1.49 24.93
CA GLY A 108 -11.48 -2.36 23.76
C GLY A 108 -11.69 -1.63 22.44
N ALA A 109 -12.78 -0.85 22.32
CA ALA A 109 -13.05 -0.04 21.13
C ALA A 109 -11.96 1.00 20.86
N ASN A 110 -11.48 1.69 21.91
CA ASN A 110 -10.39 2.66 21.80
C ASN A 110 -9.07 2.00 21.35
N ALA A 111 -8.79 0.78 21.82
CA ALA A 111 -7.60 0.03 21.40
C ALA A 111 -7.67 -0.37 19.92
N GLU A 112 -8.80 -0.90 19.45
CA GLU A 112 -9.02 -1.23 18.04
C GLU A 112 -8.93 0.01 17.14
N MET A 113 -9.51 1.14 17.57
CA MET A 113 -9.40 2.42 16.86
C MET A 113 -7.96 2.94 16.81
N ARG A 114 -7.19 2.76 17.89
CA ARG A 114 -5.76 3.11 17.90
C ARG A 114 -4.98 2.29 16.87
N LEU A 115 -5.24 0.98 16.77
CA LEU A 115 -4.62 0.12 15.77
C LEU A 115 -5.00 0.56 14.34
N ALA A 116 -6.28 0.86 14.11
CA ALA A 116 -6.73 1.38 12.82
C ALA A 116 -6.01 2.68 12.42
N LYS A 117 -5.84 3.62 13.36
CA LYS A 117 -5.10 4.87 13.16
C LYS A 117 -3.61 4.63 12.85
N ILE A 118 -2.96 3.72 13.58
CA ILE A 118 -1.57 3.34 13.30
C ILE A 118 -1.45 2.81 11.86
N SER A 119 -2.35 1.92 11.45
CA SER A 119 -2.34 1.39 10.08
C SER A 119 -2.58 2.48 9.02
N ILE A 120 -3.39 3.51 9.27
CA ILE A 120 -3.54 4.68 8.36
C ILE A 120 -2.20 5.41 8.21
N VAL A 121 -1.48 5.64 9.32
CA VAL A 121 -0.18 6.32 9.30
C VAL A 121 0.83 5.53 8.47
N ILE A 122 0.91 4.21 8.69
CA ILE A 122 1.82 3.32 7.96
C ILE A 122 1.50 3.33 6.45
N VAL A 123 0.22 3.23 6.07
CA VAL A 123 -0.20 3.32 4.66
C VAL A 123 0.13 4.69 4.07
N SER A 124 -0.17 5.77 4.78
CA SER A 124 0.07 7.14 4.31
C SER A 124 1.56 7.36 4.06
N GLN A 125 2.40 6.90 4.97
CA GLN A 125 3.84 6.95 4.79
C GLN A 125 4.25 6.15 3.55
N PHE A 126 3.77 4.91 3.37
CA PHE A 126 4.12 4.10 2.20
C PHE A 126 3.80 4.85 0.90
N LEU A 127 2.61 5.45 0.82
CA LEU A 127 2.19 6.23 -0.35
C LEU A 127 3.07 7.46 -0.56
N LEU A 128 3.38 8.21 0.50
CA LEU A 128 4.26 9.37 0.40
C LEU A 128 5.67 9.00 -0.07
N SER A 129 6.15 7.82 0.31
CA SER A 129 7.48 7.35 -0.08
C SER A 129 7.55 6.86 -1.51
N TRP A 130 6.55 6.12 -1.96
CA TRP A 130 6.57 5.49 -3.29
C TRP A 130 5.99 6.37 -4.40
N SER A 131 5.03 7.25 -4.10
CA SER A 131 4.35 8.06 -5.13
C SER A 131 5.30 8.96 -5.93
N PRO A 132 6.30 9.65 -5.34
CA PRO A 132 7.23 10.47 -6.12
C PRO A 132 7.99 9.64 -7.16
N TYR A 133 8.49 8.47 -6.77
CA TYR A 133 9.19 7.57 -7.68
C TYR A 133 8.25 6.99 -8.75
N ALA A 134 7.04 6.64 -8.35
CA ALA A 134 6.02 6.14 -9.26
C ALA A 134 5.66 7.18 -10.35
N VAL A 135 5.54 8.46 -9.98
CA VAL A 135 5.31 9.55 -10.94
C VAL A 135 6.47 9.69 -11.91
N VAL A 136 7.71 9.61 -11.44
CA VAL A 136 8.90 9.68 -12.30
C VAL A 136 8.95 8.52 -13.29
N ALA A 137 8.67 7.30 -12.86
CA ALA A 137 8.62 6.13 -13.74
C ALA A 137 7.49 6.24 -14.78
N LEU A 138 6.32 6.78 -14.42
CA LEU A 138 5.26 7.06 -15.40
C LEU A 138 5.63 8.18 -16.38
N LEU A 139 6.32 9.23 -15.92
CA LEU A 139 6.84 10.29 -16.78
C LEU A 139 7.86 9.74 -17.79
N ALA A 140 8.76 8.86 -17.34
CA ALA A 140 9.70 8.19 -18.23
C ALA A 140 8.97 7.35 -19.29
N GLN A 141 7.89 6.67 -18.92
CA GLN A 141 7.20 5.74 -19.81
C GLN A 141 6.18 6.38 -20.76
N PHE A 142 5.51 7.44 -20.32
CA PHE A 142 4.39 8.07 -21.03
C PHE A 142 4.58 9.56 -21.33
N GLY A 143 5.51 10.23 -20.63
CA GLY A 143 5.77 11.66 -20.73
C GLY A 143 7.06 12.02 -21.47
N PRO A 144 7.61 13.23 -21.24
CA PRO A 144 8.89 13.66 -21.78
C PRO A 144 10.05 13.03 -21.02
N LEU A 145 10.86 12.20 -21.69
CA LEU A 145 11.97 11.47 -21.07
C LEU A 145 13.08 12.41 -20.61
N GLU A 146 13.23 13.56 -21.26
CA GLU A 146 14.21 14.61 -20.93
C GLU A 146 14.07 15.17 -19.51
N TRP A 147 12.90 15.02 -18.87
CA TRP A 147 12.69 15.43 -17.48
C TRP A 147 13.25 14.41 -16.48
N VAL A 148 13.49 13.17 -16.92
CA VAL A 148 13.97 12.06 -16.08
C VAL A 148 15.50 12.03 -16.11
N THR A 149 16.10 13.02 -15.47
CA THR A 149 17.55 13.09 -15.25
C THR A 149 18.00 12.08 -14.19
N PRO A 150 19.31 11.76 -14.08
CA PRO A 150 19.82 10.83 -13.07
C PRO A 150 19.39 11.19 -11.64
N TYR A 151 19.40 12.48 -11.26
CA TYR A 151 18.94 12.91 -9.93
C TYR A 151 17.42 12.94 -9.78
N ALA A 152 16.69 13.26 -10.86
CA ALA A 152 15.23 13.19 -10.85
C ALA A 152 14.73 11.76 -10.63
N ALA A 153 15.47 10.74 -11.06
CA ALA A 153 15.20 9.33 -10.73
C ALA A 153 15.78 8.91 -9.37
N GLN A 154 17.03 9.30 -9.07
CA GLN A 154 17.76 8.80 -7.90
C GLN A 154 17.17 9.30 -6.57
N LEU A 155 16.80 10.57 -6.45
CA LEU A 155 16.30 11.11 -5.17
C LEU A 155 14.96 10.46 -4.76
N PRO A 156 13.95 10.38 -5.64
CA PRO A 156 12.69 9.70 -5.29
C PRO A 156 12.88 8.22 -4.98
N VAL A 157 13.76 7.51 -5.71
CA VAL A 157 13.93 6.07 -5.47
C VAL A 157 14.64 5.77 -4.15
N MET A 158 15.54 6.64 -3.69
CA MET A 158 16.14 6.51 -2.36
C MET A 158 15.07 6.63 -1.27
N PHE A 159 14.13 7.57 -1.43
CA PHE A 159 13.02 7.73 -0.47
C PHE A 159 12.05 6.55 -0.52
N ALA A 160 11.76 6.02 -1.71
CA ALA A 160 10.95 4.81 -1.87
C ALA A 160 11.63 3.59 -1.23
N LYS A 161 12.91 3.34 -1.51
CA LYS A 161 13.67 2.20 -0.98
C LYS A 161 13.91 2.29 0.53
N ALA A 162 14.06 3.50 1.08
CA ALA A 162 14.14 3.74 2.52
C ALA A 162 12.83 3.43 3.27
N SER A 163 11.72 3.21 2.54
CA SER A 163 10.44 2.90 3.17
C SER A 163 10.44 1.66 4.03
N ALA A 164 11.26 0.65 3.72
CA ALA A 164 11.39 -0.51 4.58
C ALA A 164 11.96 -0.21 5.98
N ILE A 165 12.56 0.96 6.20
CA ILE A 165 13.15 1.36 7.49
C ILE A 165 12.14 2.14 8.33
N HIS A 166 11.36 3.02 7.70
CA HIS A 166 10.46 3.93 8.41
C HIS A 166 8.97 3.51 8.35
N ASN A 167 8.66 2.38 7.72
CA ASN A 167 7.35 1.72 7.68
C ASN A 167 7.31 0.54 8.66
#